data_AF-A0A642UCI1-F1
#
_entry.id   AF-A0A642UCI1-F1
#
_cell.length_a   1.000
_cell.length_b   1.000
_cell.length_c   1.000
_cell.angle_alpha   90.00
_cell.angle_beta   90.00
_cell.angle_gamma   90.00
#
_symmetry.space_group_name_H-M   'P 1'
#
loop_
_entity.id
_entity.type
_entity.pdbx_description
1 polymer ?
#
loop_
_entity_poly.entity_id
_entity_poly.type
_entity_poly.pdbx_seq_one_letter_code
_entity_poly.pdbx_strand_id
1 'polypeptide(L)'
;MLCRSCWRAPSTVFTPLMRNYAMSAIPDDDHHQRMDLHPWPKGAQPTPMEIFAITTTDLNLPQLDLNKQIKAMYAKYVKLYHPDVSKNLVLKDHRGRELSPEDKRVRFDQIQEAYDILKNPRRRVAYHRSQTTKWDKDIRFGNGYSGTGAHFTYDQRNTFHAFRTANAHRAHYAFHRDEAFWTAGTWDDYYRMKHGREPPTMEEINRNKYKILAGVVIVAVAVFVLEFSIAWDRTNESIRQRNLQSLKANRDLQQSYDNYGYGDTQLQRLERFLVSRRSSLVNGDKPVNEDELRTNDHDILTKYAQTQVKKWDNELESSHIRGEDPVDTAPTN
;
A
#
# COMPACT_ATOMS: atom_id res chain seq x y z
N MET A 1 -30.32 -64.96 -100.88
CA MET A 1 -29.45 -64.78 -99.70
C MET A 1 -29.00 -63.33 -99.70
N LEU A 2 -29.69 -62.41 -99.03
CA LEU A 2 -29.50 -61.98 -97.62
C LEU A 2 -28.01 -61.66 -97.36
N CYS A 3 -27.58 -60.47 -96.95
CA CYS A 3 -28.17 -59.59 -95.94
C CYS A 3 -27.55 -58.17 -96.07
N ARG A 4 -28.38 -57.12 -96.01
CA ARG A 4 -27.95 -55.71 -95.84
C ARG A 4 -27.93 -55.40 -94.34
N SER A 5 -26.74 -55.16 -93.78
CA SER A 5 -26.58 -54.82 -92.37
C SER A 5 -26.68 -53.30 -92.17
N CYS A 6 -27.79 -52.92 -91.54
CA CYS A 6 -28.13 -51.59 -91.06
C CYS A 6 -27.47 -51.38 -89.69
N TRP A 7 -26.68 -50.32 -89.49
CA TRP A 7 -26.28 -49.87 -88.15
C TRP A 7 -26.78 -48.44 -87.94
N ARG A 8 -27.86 -48.34 -87.18
CA ARG A 8 -28.40 -47.10 -86.60
C ARG A 8 -27.64 -46.82 -85.30
N ALA A 9 -27.05 -45.64 -85.19
CA ALA A 9 -26.51 -45.12 -83.94
C ALA A 9 -27.66 -44.64 -83.02
N PRO A 10 -27.61 -44.91 -81.70
CA PRO A 10 -28.53 -44.29 -80.74
C PRO A 10 -28.06 -42.89 -80.36
N SER A 11 -28.92 -41.89 -80.58
CA SER A 11 -28.77 -40.53 -80.08
C SER A 11 -29.00 -40.51 -78.57
N THR A 12 -27.93 -40.36 -77.79
CA THR A 12 -27.98 -40.13 -76.35
C THR A 12 -28.35 -38.67 -76.08
N VAL A 13 -29.56 -38.46 -75.58
CA VAL A 13 -30.04 -37.16 -75.09
C VAL A 13 -29.32 -36.87 -73.78
N PHE A 14 -28.43 -35.88 -73.80
CA PHE A 14 -27.69 -35.41 -72.63
C PHE A 14 -28.60 -34.50 -71.80
N THR A 15 -29.27 -35.03 -70.79
CA THR A 15 -29.95 -34.22 -69.77
C THR A 15 -28.89 -33.66 -68.82
N PRO A 16 -28.73 -32.34 -68.67
CA PRO A 16 -27.86 -31.78 -67.64
C PRO A 16 -28.46 -32.10 -66.28
N LEU A 17 -27.84 -33.05 -65.58
CA LEU A 17 -28.02 -33.26 -64.15
C LEU A 17 -27.62 -31.94 -63.48
N MET A 18 -28.62 -31.14 -63.09
CA MET A 18 -28.41 -30.03 -62.17
C MET A 18 -27.83 -30.64 -60.89
N ARG A 19 -26.51 -30.54 -60.73
CA ARG A 19 -25.85 -30.71 -59.45
C ARG A 19 -26.38 -29.61 -58.56
N ASN A 20 -27.43 -29.92 -57.81
CA ASN A 20 -27.73 -29.24 -56.58
C ASN A 20 -26.50 -29.40 -55.70
N TYR A 21 -25.65 -28.37 -55.66
CA TYR A 21 -24.69 -28.23 -54.58
C TYR A 21 -25.53 -28.13 -53.31
N ALA A 22 -25.60 -29.23 -52.56
CA ALA A 22 -25.98 -29.16 -51.18
C ALA A 22 -24.98 -28.20 -50.52
N MET A 23 -25.34 -26.93 -50.37
CA MET A 23 -24.75 -26.10 -49.34
C MET A 23 -25.11 -26.78 -48.04
N SER A 24 -24.20 -27.63 -47.54
CA SER A 24 -24.23 -28.04 -46.15
C SER A 24 -24.43 -26.77 -45.35
N ALA A 25 -25.55 -26.65 -44.64
CA ALA A 25 -25.70 -25.66 -43.59
C ALA A 25 -24.47 -25.86 -42.71
N ILE A 26 -23.51 -24.94 -42.84
CA ILE A 26 -22.25 -25.02 -42.12
C ILE A 26 -22.69 -25.05 -40.66
N PRO A 27 -22.38 -26.12 -39.89
CA PRO A 27 -22.67 -26.13 -38.47
C PRO A 27 -22.06 -24.87 -37.86
N ASP A 28 -22.63 -24.42 -36.75
CA ASP A 28 -22.23 -23.23 -36.01
C ASP A 28 -20.76 -23.33 -35.56
N ASP A 29 -19.85 -23.18 -36.52
CA ASP A 29 -18.46 -23.58 -36.43
C ASP A 29 -17.73 -22.40 -35.81
N ASP A 30 -17.24 -22.61 -34.59
CA ASP A 30 -16.33 -21.69 -33.96
C ASP A 30 -15.09 -21.53 -34.85
N HIS A 31 -15.04 -20.42 -35.58
CA HIS A 31 -13.97 -20.12 -36.53
C HIS A 31 -12.58 -20.11 -35.87
N HIS A 32 -12.49 -19.97 -34.55
CA HIS A 32 -11.24 -20.11 -33.81
C HIS A 32 -10.76 -21.57 -33.79
N GLN A 33 -11.66 -22.52 -33.49
CA GLN A 33 -11.33 -23.96 -33.46
C GLN A 33 -10.88 -24.47 -34.83
N ARG A 34 -11.55 -24.03 -35.90
CA ARG A 34 -11.16 -24.40 -37.29
C ARG A 34 -9.74 -23.96 -37.66
N MET A 35 -9.23 -22.91 -37.03
CA MET A 35 -7.92 -22.34 -37.31
C MET A 35 -6.89 -22.72 -36.23
N ASP A 36 -7.20 -23.63 -35.31
CA ASP A 36 -6.44 -23.96 -34.09
C ASP A 36 -6.04 -22.70 -33.30
N LEU A 37 -6.98 -21.76 -33.16
CA LEU A 37 -6.87 -20.59 -32.30
C LEU A 37 -7.63 -20.86 -31.00
N HIS A 38 -7.10 -20.33 -29.90
CA HIS A 38 -7.82 -20.36 -28.63
C HIS A 38 -9.01 -19.37 -28.68
N PRO A 39 -10.02 -19.56 -27.83
CA PRO A 39 -11.16 -18.66 -27.76
C PRO A 39 -10.72 -17.26 -27.30
N TRP A 40 -11.36 -16.24 -27.86
CA TRP A 40 -11.03 -14.85 -27.52
C TRP A 40 -11.13 -14.57 -26.00
N PRO A 41 -10.17 -13.86 -25.40
CA PRO A 41 -10.15 -13.57 -23.98
C PRO A 41 -11.37 -12.75 -23.50
N LYS A 42 -11.82 -13.02 -22.26
CA LYS A 42 -13.04 -12.43 -21.69
C LYS A 42 -12.87 -11.01 -21.14
N GLY A 43 -11.63 -10.56 -20.95
CA GLY A 43 -11.32 -9.22 -20.43
C GLY A 43 -11.64 -8.12 -21.44
N ALA A 44 -12.06 -6.94 -20.94
CA ALA A 44 -12.32 -5.77 -21.80
C ALA A 44 -11.05 -5.26 -22.52
N GLN A 45 -9.89 -5.41 -21.87
CA GLN A 45 -8.57 -5.12 -22.42
C GLN A 45 -7.68 -6.35 -22.22
N PRO A 46 -7.70 -7.32 -23.16
CA PRO A 46 -6.90 -8.52 -23.02
C PRO A 46 -5.41 -8.21 -23.17
N THR A 47 -4.58 -8.91 -22.39
CA THR A 47 -3.12 -8.72 -22.49
C THR A 47 -2.59 -9.36 -23.79
N PRO A 48 -1.49 -8.86 -24.38
CA PRO A 48 -0.84 -9.48 -25.53
C PRO A 48 -0.55 -10.96 -25.32
N MET A 49 -0.18 -11.35 -24.10
CA MET A 49 0.08 -12.74 -23.74
C MET A 49 -1.20 -13.59 -23.79
N GLU A 50 -2.31 -13.05 -23.31
CA GLU A 50 -3.63 -13.69 -23.39
C GLU A 50 -4.09 -13.83 -24.84
N ILE A 51 -3.97 -12.79 -25.68
CA ILE A 51 -4.41 -12.80 -27.09
C ILE A 51 -3.70 -13.86 -27.92
N PHE A 52 -2.45 -14.19 -27.59
CA PHE A 52 -1.66 -15.21 -28.28
C PHE A 52 -1.57 -16.54 -27.50
N ALA A 53 -2.25 -16.65 -26.35
CA ALA A 53 -2.18 -17.80 -25.44
C ALA A 53 -0.74 -18.24 -25.13
N ILE A 54 0.19 -17.28 -25.01
CA ILE A 54 1.58 -17.55 -24.68
C ILE A 54 1.66 -17.74 -23.18
N THR A 55 2.05 -18.94 -22.75
CA THR A 55 2.23 -19.25 -21.34
C THR A 55 3.62 -18.84 -20.85
N THR A 56 3.83 -18.85 -19.54
CA THR A 56 5.16 -18.61 -18.95
C THR A 56 6.18 -19.67 -19.36
N THR A 57 5.74 -20.88 -19.71
CA THR A 57 6.62 -21.94 -20.23
C THR A 57 7.10 -21.62 -21.65
N ASP A 58 6.24 -21.02 -22.48
CA ASP A 58 6.59 -20.66 -23.86
C ASP A 58 7.58 -19.48 -23.92
N LEU A 59 7.60 -18.63 -22.88
CA LEU A 59 8.61 -17.58 -22.75
C LEU A 59 10.03 -18.13 -22.57
N ASN A 60 10.19 -19.38 -22.15
CA ASN A 60 11.49 -20.03 -22.00
C ASN A 60 11.99 -20.68 -23.30
N LEU A 61 11.17 -20.68 -24.36
CA LEU A 61 11.59 -21.15 -25.68
C LEU A 61 12.71 -20.27 -26.25
N PRO A 62 13.58 -20.81 -27.11
CA PRO A 62 14.53 -20.00 -27.84
C PRO A 62 13.79 -18.92 -28.64
N GLN A 63 14.33 -17.70 -28.62
CA GLN A 63 13.71 -16.50 -29.20
C GLN A 63 13.18 -16.70 -30.63
N LEU A 64 13.93 -17.47 -31.42
CA LEU A 64 13.63 -17.72 -32.82
C LEU A 64 12.36 -18.57 -33.00
N ASP A 65 12.16 -19.58 -32.15
CA ASP A 65 10.98 -20.45 -32.23
C ASP A 65 9.74 -19.78 -31.64
N LEU A 66 9.90 -19.02 -30.56
CA LEU A 66 8.82 -18.17 -30.03
C LEU A 66 8.33 -17.18 -31.11
N ASN A 67 9.25 -16.52 -31.82
CA ASN A 67 8.91 -15.58 -32.88
C ASN A 67 8.19 -16.26 -34.07
N LYS A 68 8.57 -17.49 -34.41
CA LYS A 68 7.86 -18.28 -35.44
C LYS A 68 6.43 -18.59 -35.01
N GLN A 69 6.23 -19.03 -33.76
CA GLN A 69 4.91 -19.33 -33.22
C GLN A 69 4.01 -18.08 -33.21
N ILE A 70 4.52 -16.96 -32.71
CA ILE A 70 3.80 -15.67 -32.70
C ILE A 70 3.41 -15.26 -34.12
N LYS A 71 4.33 -15.35 -35.08
CA LYS A 71 4.07 -15.00 -36.49
C LYS A 71 3.01 -15.90 -37.12
N ALA A 72 3.05 -17.21 -36.84
CA ALA A 72 2.08 -18.17 -37.34
C ALA A 72 0.66 -17.89 -36.79
N MET A 73 0.54 -17.64 -35.49
CA MET A 73 -0.72 -17.27 -34.86
C MET A 73 -1.24 -15.92 -35.36
N TYR A 74 -0.36 -14.93 -35.52
CA TYR A 74 -0.72 -13.62 -36.06
C TYR A 74 -1.33 -13.74 -37.47
N ALA A 75 -0.71 -14.53 -38.35
CA ALA A 75 -1.25 -14.76 -39.70
C ALA A 75 -2.64 -15.41 -39.69
N LYS A 76 -2.91 -16.31 -38.72
CA LYS A 76 -4.23 -16.92 -38.53
C LYS A 76 -5.26 -15.88 -38.06
N TYR A 77 -4.90 -15.04 -37.08
CA TYR A 77 -5.77 -13.98 -36.59
C TYR A 77 -6.08 -12.91 -37.63
N VAL A 78 -5.09 -12.50 -38.43
CA VAL A 78 -5.31 -11.55 -39.52
C VAL A 78 -6.34 -12.11 -40.52
N LYS A 79 -6.26 -13.39 -40.89
CA LYS A 79 -7.27 -14.01 -41.78
C LYS A 79 -8.69 -13.97 -41.20
N LEU A 80 -8.82 -13.95 -39.87
CA LEU A 80 -10.11 -13.97 -39.18
C LEU A 80 -10.70 -12.57 -38.95
N TYR A 81 -9.87 -11.63 -38.51
CA TYR A 81 -10.30 -10.31 -38.03
C TYR A 81 -9.96 -9.14 -38.96
N HIS A 82 -9.27 -9.36 -40.08
CA HIS A 82 -8.97 -8.26 -41.02
C HIS A 82 -10.27 -7.59 -41.50
N PRO A 83 -10.34 -6.24 -41.54
CA PRO A 83 -11.57 -5.52 -41.90
C PRO A 83 -12.09 -5.87 -43.29
N ASP A 84 -11.22 -6.27 -44.23
CA ASP A 84 -11.63 -6.64 -45.59
C ASP A 84 -12.14 -8.07 -45.72
N VAL A 85 -11.63 -9.00 -44.90
CA VAL A 85 -11.97 -10.43 -45.00
C VAL A 85 -13.16 -10.77 -44.10
N SER A 86 -13.27 -10.11 -42.95
CA SER A 86 -14.25 -10.41 -41.91
C SER A 86 -15.66 -9.85 -42.16
N LYS A 87 -15.88 -9.10 -43.24
CA LYS A 87 -17.19 -8.52 -43.62
C LYS A 87 -18.28 -9.59 -43.76
N ASN A 88 -17.91 -10.75 -44.30
CA ASN A 88 -18.85 -11.85 -44.58
C ASN A 88 -18.77 -12.99 -43.54
N LEU A 89 -17.95 -12.85 -42.49
CA LEU A 89 -17.78 -13.87 -41.46
C LEU A 89 -18.65 -13.55 -40.25
N VAL A 90 -19.48 -14.50 -39.81
CA VAL A 90 -20.26 -14.36 -38.58
C VAL A 90 -19.39 -14.85 -37.42
N LEU A 91 -18.72 -13.91 -36.75
CA LEU A 91 -17.90 -14.21 -35.58
C LEU A 91 -18.76 -14.04 -34.33
N LYS A 92 -18.70 -15.03 -33.43
CA LYS A 92 -19.43 -14.98 -32.15
C LYS A 92 -18.47 -14.67 -31.01
N ASP A 93 -18.98 -13.92 -30.04
CA ASP A 93 -18.30 -13.65 -28.78
C ASP A 93 -18.45 -14.85 -27.82
N HIS A 94 -17.71 -14.83 -26.71
CA HIS A 94 -17.84 -15.81 -25.62
C HIS A 94 -19.27 -15.93 -25.05
N ARG A 95 -20.15 -14.96 -25.33
CA ARG A 95 -21.58 -14.95 -24.94
C ARG A 95 -22.51 -15.43 -26.05
N GLY A 96 -21.97 -15.91 -27.17
CA GLY A 96 -22.75 -16.30 -28.35
C GLY A 96 -23.33 -15.13 -29.14
N ARG A 97 -23.00 -13.88 -28.79
CA ARG A 97 -23.43 -12.68 -29.53
C ARG A 97 -22.58 -12.50 -30.78
N GLU A 98 -23.21 -12.15 -31.89
CA GLU A 98 -22.50 -11.80 -33.12
C GLU A 98 -21.70 -10.51 -32.93
N LEU A 99 -20.47 -10.51 -33.41
CA LEU A 99 -19.60 -9.34 -33.35
C LEU A 99 -19.99 -8.30 -34.40
N SER A 100 -20.18 -7.07 -33.94
CA SER A 100 -20.30 -5.90 -34.80
C SER A 100 -19.03 -5.72 -35.65
N PRO A 101 -19.10 -5.16 -36.86
CA PRO A 101 -17.90 -4.85 -37.64
C PRO A 101 -16.92 -3.93 -36.89
N GLU A 102 -17.42 -3.04 -36.04
CA GLU A 102 -16.62 -2.20 -35.15
C GLU A 102 -15.84 -3.03 -34.13
N ASP A 103 -16.49 -4.02 -33.49
CA ASP A 103 -15.83 -4.92 -32.53
C ASP A 103 -14.73 -5.74 -33.19
N LYS A 104 -14.97 -6.22 -34.42
CA LYS A 104 -13.95 -6.93 -35.21
C LYS A 104 -12.74 -6.04 -35.47
N ARG A 105 -12.98 -4.75 -35.77
CA ARG A 105 -11.91 -3.78 -35.99
C ARG A 105 -11.12 -3.53 -34.71
N VAL A 106 -11.79 -3.34 -33.57
CA VAL A 106 -11.12 -3.17 -32.27
C VAL A 106 -10.25 -4.38 -31.94
N ARG A 107 -10.76 -5.61 -32.15
CA ARG A 107 -9.98 -6.84 -31.94
C ARG A 107 -8.77 -6.91 -32.87
N PHE A 108 -8.92 -6.51 -34.13
CA PHE A 108 -7.81 -6.45 -35.08
C PHE A 108 -6.71 -5.48 -34.62
N ASP A 109 -7.09 -4.28 -34.17
CA ASP A 109 -6.14 -3.29 -33.67
C ASP A 109 -5.39 -3.81 -32.43
N GLN A 110 -6.10 -4.51 -31.52
CA GLN A 110 -5.50 -5.19 -30.36
C GLN A 110 -4.53 -6.31 -30.75
N ILE A 111 -4.86 -7.12 -31.77
CA ILE A 111 -3.97 -8.17 -32.29
C ILE A 111 -2.70 -7.56 -32.86
N GLN A 112 -2.82 -6.46 -33.61
CA GLN A 112 -1.68 -5.77 -34.21
C GLN A 112 -0.76 -5.18 -33.12
N GLU A 113 -1.33 -4.49 -32.14
CA GLU A 113 -0.57 -3.96 -31.01
C GLU A 113 0.13 -5.08 -30.21
N ALA A 114 -0.58 -6.17 -29.93
CA ALA A 114 -0.03 -7.31 -29.24
C ALA A 114 1.14 -7.95 -30.01
N TYR A 115 1.02 -8.07 -31.33
CA TYR A 115 2.10 -8.56 -32.17
C TYR A 115 3.33 -7.66 -32.12
N ASP A 116 3.14 -6.35 -32.20
CA ASP A 116 4.24 -5.37 -32.17
C ASP A 116 4.99 -5.34 -30.83
N ILE A 117 4.29 -5.61 -29.73
CA ILE A 117 4.89 -5.76 -28.39
C ILE A 117 5.70 -7.05 -28.31
N LEU A 118 5.12 -8.18 -28.74
CA LEU A 118 5.69 -9.51 -28.53
C LEU A 118 6.84 -9.85 -29.48
N LYS A 119 6.82 -9.31 -30.70
CA LYS A 119 7.85 -9.50 -31.74
C LYS A 119 9.23 -9.03 -31.28
N ASN A 120 9.28 -7.89 -30.58
CA ASN A 120 10.52 -7.28 -30.13
C ASN A 120 10.87 -7.76 -28.72
N PRO A 121 12.01 -8.45 -28.49
CA PRO A 121 12.33 -8.98 -27.15
C PRO A 121 12.43 -7.88 -26.10
N ARG A 122 12.99 -6.71 -26.45
CA ARG A 122 13.10 -5.56 -25.55
C ARG A 122 11.72 -5.01 -25.15
N ARG A 123 10.81 -4.85 -26.13
CA ARG A 123 9.43 -4.37 -25.87
C ARG A 123 8.62 -5.38 -25.05
N ARG A 124 8.79 -6.68 -25.33
CA ARG A 124 8.14 -7.74 -24.57
C ARG A 124 8.55 -7.74 -23.10
N VAL A 125 9.86 -7.62 -22.83
CA VAL A 125 10.38 -7.51 -21.47
C VAL A 125 9.89 -6.22 -20.80
N ALA A 126 9.90 -5.10 -21.52
CA ALA A 126 9.38 -3.81 -21.04
C ALA A 126 7.89 -3.89 -20.67
N TYR A 127 7.07 -4.53 -21.51
CA TYR A 127 5.66 -4.74 -21.27
C TYR A 127 5.41 -5.64 -20.05
N HIS A 128 6.10 -6.78 -19.98
CA HIS A 128 6.03 -7.67 -18.82
C HIS A 128 6.35 -6.94 -17.53
N ARG A 129 7.43 -6.13 -17.53
CA ARG A 129 7.79 -5.28 -16.39
C ARG A 129 6.70 -4.28 -16.02
N SER A 130 6.02 -3.67 -16.99
CA SER A 130 4.93 -2.71 -16.71
C SER A 130 3.74 -3.37 -16.02
N GLN A 131 3.42 -4.62 -16.37
CA GLN A 131 2.31 -5.37 -15.79
C GLN A 131 2.59 -5.89 -14.38
N THR A 132 3.85 -6.21 -14.06
CA THR A 132 4.24 -6.70 -12.73
C THR A 132 4.39 -5.59 -11.69
N THR A 133 4.63 -4.34 -12.10
CA THR A 133 4.92 -3.20 -11.19
C THR A 133 3.66 -2.56 -10.58
N LYS A 134 2.56 -3.31 -10.40
CA LYS A 134 1.33 -2.80 -9.77
C LYS A 134 1.44 -2.90 -8.24
N TRP A 135 1.00 -1.86 -7.51
CA TRP A 135 1.06 -1.76 -6.04
C TRP A 135 0.53 -3.02 -5.33
N ASP A 136 -0.48 -3.68 -5.87
CA ASP A 136 -1.10 -4.87 -5.27
C ASP A 136 -0.20 -6.10 -5.15
N LYS A 137 0.92 -6.17 -5.91
CA LYS A 137 1.78 -7.37 -5.91
C LYS A 137 2.93 -7.30 -4.91
N ASP A 138 3.30 -6.12 -4.42
CA ASP A 138 4.46 -5.94 -3.51
C ASP A 138 4.08 -5.69 -2.04
N ILE A 139 2.80 -5.44 -1.69
CA ILE A 139 2.39 -5.23 -0.29
C ILE A 139 2.19 -6.56 0.49
N ARG A 140 2.45 -7.73 -0.11
CA ARG A 140 2.38 -9.04 0.58
C ARG A 140 3.72 -9.65 0.97
N PHE A 141 4.79 -8.85 1.10
CA PHE A 141 6.03 -9.33 1.71
C PHE A 141 6.48 -8.41 2.86
N GLY A 142 5.54 -8.20 3.78
CA GLY A 142 5.84 -7.92 5.17
C GLY A 142 5.43 -9.12 6.01
N ASN A 143 6.40 -9.97 6.36
CA ASN A 143 6.35 -10.99 7.41
C ASN A 143 5.76 -12.38 7.06
N GLY A 144 6.62 -13.41 7.10
CA GLY A 144 6.23 -14.78 7.45
C GLY A 144 6.22 -15.83 6.33
N TYR A 145 7.18 -16.77 6.40
CA TYR A 145 7.10 -18.19 6.03
C TYR A 145 5.96 -18.69 5.11
N SER A 146 6.35 -19.21 3.94
CA SER A 146 5.75 -20.31 3.11
C SER A 146 5.90 -19.92 1.63
N GLY A 147 6.54 -20.71 0.77
CA GLY A 147 6.06 -22.02 0.34
C GLY A 147 5.41 -21.86 -1.03
N THR A 148 6.06 -22.42 -2.06
CA THR A 148 5.52 -22.68 -3.42
C THR A 148 5.25 -21.49 -4.37
N GLY A 149 6.14 -21.34 -5.36
CA GLY A 149 5.70 -21.25 -6.76
C GLY A 149 5.60 -19.89 -7.44
N ALA A 150 6.69 -19.12 -7.53
CA ALA A 150 7.01 -18.30 -8.72
C ALA A 150 8.44 -17.73 -8.61
N HIS A 151 9.37 -18.30 -9.37
CA HIS A 151 10.69 -17.70 -9.61
C HIS A 151 10.53 -16.43 -10.47
N PHE A 152 10.30 -15.28 -9.83
CA PHE A 152 10.72 -13.98 -10.36
C PHE A 152 11.39 -13.23 -9.21
N THR A 153 12.63 -13.61 -8.92
CA THR A 153 13.54 -12.86 -8.07
C THR A 153 13.82 -11.53 -8.75
N TYR A 154 13.02 -10.51 -8.46
CA TYR A 154 13.44 -9.14 -8.70
C TYR A 154 14.67 -8.92 -7.82
N ASP A 155 15.81 -8.85 -8.47
CA ASP A 155 17.10 -8.64 -7.83
C ASP A 155 17.08 -7.27 -7.13
N GLN A 156 16.73 -7.27 -5.84
CA GLN A 156 16.78 -6.10 -4.97
C GLN A 156 18.19 -5.50 -4.87
N ARG A 157 19.22 -6.17 -5.41
CA ARG A 157 20.60 -5.66 -5.46
C ARG A 157 20.81 -4.61 -6.54
N ASN A 158 19.91 -4.48 -7.52
CA ASN A 158 20.04 -3.46 -8.55
C ASN A 158 19.23 -2.20 -8.19
N THR A 159 19.94 -1.18 -7.72
CA THR A 159 19.39 0.14 -7.32
C THR A 159 18.50 0.77 -8.40
N PHE A 160 18.78 0.52 -9.68
CA PHE A 160 17.94 1.04 -10.76
C PHE A 160 16.56 0.40 -10.81
N HIS A 161 16.45 -0.90 -10.52
CA HIS A 161 15.16 -1.58 -10.49
C HIS A 161 14.27 -1.02 -9.39
N ALA A 162 14.80 -0.77 -8.19
CA ALA A 162 14.08 -0.14 -7.08
C ALA A 162 13.64 1.30 -7.41
N PHE A 163 14.51 2.10 -8.02
CA PHE A 163 14.15 3.44 -8.50
C PHE A 163 13.01 3.39 -9.52
N ARG A 164 13.08 2.45 -10.47
CA ARG A 164 12.09 2.30 -11.54
C ARG A 164 10.74 1.85 -10.98
N THR A 165 10.70 0.88 -10.06
CA THR A 165 9.44 0.47 -9.42
C THR A 165 8.83 1.63 -8.64
N ALA A 166 9.62 2.31 -7.79
CA ALA A 166 9.16 3.48 -7.04
C ALA A 166 8.57 4.59 -7.93
N ASN A 167 9.17 4.85 -9.10
CA ASN A 167 8.64 5.84 -10.05
C ASN A 167 7.42 5.37 -10.84
N ALA A 168 7.38 4.08 -11.22
CA ALA A 168 6.21 3.50 -11.87
C ALA A 168 4.97 3.54 -10.95
N HIS A 169 5.17 3.32 -9.65
CA HIS A 169 4.14 3.40 -8.63
C HIS A 169 3.50 4.79 -8.48
N ARG A 170 4.19 5.86 -8.87
CA ARG A 170 3.65 7.22 -8.85
C ARG A 170 2.72 7.52 -10.05
N ALA A 171 2.33 6.49 -10.81
CA ALA A 171 1.47 6.55 -12.00
C ALA A 171 1.93 7.52 -13.11
N HIS A 172 3.17 7.99 -13.05
CA HIS A 172 3.71 8.93 -14.04
C HIS A 172 4.05 8.26 -15.38
N TYR A 173 4.25 6.94 -15.40
CA TYR A 173 4.75 6.23 -16.58
C TYR A 173 3.80 5.12 -17.02
N ALA A 174 3.03 5.38 -18.08
CA ALA A 174 2.18 4.37 -18.71
C ALA A 174 2.94 3.68 -19.84
N PHE A 175 2.80 2.37 -20.03
CA PHE A 175 3.57 1.64 -21.05
C PHE A 175 3.42 2.24 -22.46
N HIS A 176 2.18 2.57 -22.85
CA HIS A 176 1.87 3.10 -24.19
C HIS A 176 2.31 4.56 -24.39
N ARG A 177 2.51 5.32 -23.32
CA ARG A 177 2.95 6.73 -23.40
C ARG A 177 4.47 6.87 -23.23
N ASP A 178 5.04 6.05 -22.35
CA ASP A 178 6.41 6.17 -21.88
C ASP A 178 7.18 4.87 -22.12
N GLU A 179 7.13 4.36 -23.35
CA GLU A 179 7.78 3.09 -23.69
C GLU A 179 9.29 3.14 -23.42
N ALA A 180 9.92 4.28 -23.70
CA ALA A 180 11.34 4.50 -23.44
C ALA A 180 11.72 4.22 -21.98
N PHE A 181 10.86 4.58 -21.02
CA PHE A 181 11.08 4.32 -19.59
C PHE A 181 11.08 2.82 -19.27
N TRP A 182 10.14 2.07 -19.86
CA TRP A 182 10.03 0.63 -19.62
C TRP A 182 11.10 -0.18 -20.33
N THR A 183 11.61 0.32 -21.46
CA THR A 183 12.73 -0.28 -22.19
C THR A 183 14.09 -0.01 -21.54
N ALA A 184 14.22 1.03 -20.72
CA ALA A 184 15.45 1.34 -20.01
C ALA A 184 15.80 0.22 -19.03
N GLY A 185 16.98 -0.38 -19.23
CA GLY A 185 17.50 -1.45 -18.37
C GLY A 185 18.51 -0.96 -17.34
N THR A 186 19.16 0.17 -17.61
CA THR A 186 20.26 0.72 -16.82
C THR A 186 20.06 2.21 -16.55
N TRP A 187 20.86 2.77 -15.63
CA TRP A 187 20.92 4.21 -15.38
C TRP A 187 21.28 5.01 -16.64
N ASP A 188 22.13 4.46 -17.51
CA ASP A 188 22.52 5.10 -18.77
C ASP A 188 21.36 5.19 -19.76
N ASP A 189 20.56 4.13 -19.87
CA ASP A 189 19.34 4.15 -20.69
C ASP A 189 18.34 5.18 -20.17
N TYR A 190 18.16 5.24 -18.86
CA TYR A 190 17.29 6.24 -18.22
C TYR A 190 17.80 7.67 -18.43
N TYR A 191 19.12 7.87 -18.34
CA TYR A 191 19.75 9.15 -18.58
C TYR A 191 19.51 9.63 -20.02
N ARG A 192 19.72 8.75 -21.00
CA ARG A 192 19.47 9.02 -22.42
C ARG A 192 18.02 9.41 -22.67
N MET A 193 17.08 8.69 -22.06
CA MET A 193 15.66 9.02 -22.16
C MET A 193 15.35 10.40 -21.55
N LYS A 194 15.86 10.70 -20.35
CA LYS A 194 15.52 11.92 -19.62
C LYS A 194 16.19 13.17 -20.17
N HIS A 195 17.43 13.06 -20.63
CA HIS A 195 18.25 14.20 -21.04
C HIS A 195 18.53 14.27 -22.54
N GLY A 196 18.10 13.28 -23.32
CA GLY A 196 18.28 13.27 -24.78
C GLY A 196 19.73 13.26 -25.24
N ARG A 197 20.68 12.92 -24.36
CA ARG A 197 22.12 12.91 -24.62
C ARG A 197 22.77 11.68 -24.00
N GLU A 198 23.96 11.33 -24.48
CA GLU A 198 24.74 10.25 -23.93
C GLU A 198 25.16 10.53 -22.47
N PRO A 199 25.30 9.50 -21.63
CA PRO A 199 25.79 9.67 -20.27
C PRO A 199 27.18 10.33 -20.30
N PRO A 200 27.47 11.24 -19.35
CA PRO A 200 28.75 11.92 -19.31
C PRO A 200 29.87 10.89 -19.18
N THR A 201 30.87 10.99 -20.05
CA THR A 201 32.03 10.10 -20.01
C THR A 201 32.86 10.37 -18.76
N MET A 202 33.66 9.40 -18.34
CA MET A 202 34.53 9.55 -17.15
C MET A 202 35.47 10.75 -17.26
N GLU A 203 35.82 11.16 -18.47
CA GLU A 203 36.64 12.34 -18.76
C GLU A 203 35.92 13.65 -18.43
N GLU A 204 34.64 13.77 -18.80
CA GLU A 204 33.81 14.94 -18.48
C GLU A 204 33.52 15.04 -16.98
N ILE A 205 33.32 13.90 -16.31
CA ILE A 205 33.12 13.84 -14.86
C ILE A 205 34.39 14.29 -14.14
N ASN A 206 35.57 13.78 -14.56
CA ASN A 206 36.85 14.16 -13.96
C ASN A 206 37.15 15.65 -14.11
N ARG A 207 36.75 16.27 -15.23
CA ARG A 207 36.87 17.71 -15.44
C ARG A 207 35.98 18.52 -14.47
N ASN A 208 34.82 18.00 -14.11
CA ASN A 208 33.84 18.68 -13.25
C ASN A 208 33.87 18.19 -11.78
N LYS A 209 34.79 17.30 -11.40
CA LYS A 209 34.80 16.64 -10.08
C LYS A 209 34.75 17.61 -8.90
N TYR A 210 35.46 18.74 -8.99
CA TYR A 210 35.49 19.75 -7.92
C TYR A 210 34.17 20.49 -7.77
N LYS A 211 33.45 20.74 -8.88
CA LYS A 211 32.12 21.37 -8.84
C LYS A 211 31.09 20.44 -8.19
N ILE A 212 31.15 19.16 -8.54
CA ILE A 212 30.28 18.12 -7.96
C ILE A 212 30.57 17.99 -6.46
N LEU A 213 31.85 17.88 -6.08
CA LEU A 213 32.27 17.77 -4.68
C LEU A 213 31.82 18.98 -3.86
N ALA A 214 32.03 20.20 -4.36
CA ALA A 214 31.59 21.41 -3.69
C ALA A 214 30.06 21.41 -3.48
N GLY A 215 29.28 20.99 -4.48
CA GLY A 215 27.83 20.86 -4.35
C GLY A 215 27.41 19.86 -3.26
N VAL A 216 28.04 18.69 -3.20
CA VAL A 216 27.76 17.67 -2.17
C VAL A 216 28.10 18.20 -0.77
N VAL A 217 29.23 18.87 -0.61
CA VAL A 217 29.64 19.46 0.67
C VAL A 217 28.64 20.51 1.14
N ILE A 218 28.16 21.38 0.25
CA ILE A 218 27.15 22.40 0.58
C ILE A 218 25.85 21.74 1.09
N VAL A 219 25.37 20.70 0.41
CA VAL A 219 24.15 19.98 0.82
C VAL A 219 24.35 19.28 2.17
N ALA A 220 25.50 18.64 2.39
CA ALA A 220 25.82 18.01 3.67
C ALA A 220 25.86 19.02 4.83
N VAL A 221 26.48 20.19 4.62
CA VAL A 221 26.50 21.27 5.62
C VAL A 221 25.08 21.77 5.91
N ALA A 222 24.23 21.94 4.90
CA ALA A 222 22.85 22.38 5.09
C ALA A 222 22.02 21.39 5.94
N VAL A 223 22.14 20.09 5.66
CA VAL A 223 21.46 19.04 6.45
C VAL A 223 21.96 19.04 7.90
N PHE A 224 23.28 19.12 8.09
CA PHE A 224 23.87 19.15 9.43
C PHE A 224 23.39 20.35 10.26
N VAL A 225 23.34 21.55 9.67
CA VAL A 225 22.83 22.75 10.36
C VAL A 225 21.37 22.58 10.77
N LEU A 226 20.55 21.95 9.93
CA LEU A 226 19.13 21.71 10.22
C LEU A 226 18.94 20.72 11.36
N GLU A 227 19.68 19.60 11.34
CA GLU A 227 19.66 18.63 12.44
C GLU A 227 20.19 19.23 13.75
N PHE A 228 21.24 20.05 13.67
CA PHE A 228 21.81 20.75 14.82
C PHE A 228 20.82 21.72 15.45
N SER A 229 20.07 22.49 14.66
CA SER A 229 19.04 23.41 15.17
C SER A 229 17.95 22.65 15.94
N ILE A 230 17.44 21.54 15.37
CA ILE A 230 16.41 20.72 16.04
C ILE A 230 16.95 20.12 17.34
N ALA A 231 18.19 19.63 17.33
CA ALA A 231 18.82 19.08 18.52
C ALA A 231 19.04 20.15 19.61
N TRP A 232 19.40 21.37 19.22
CA TRP A 232 19.61 22.50 20.12
C TRP A 232 18.32 22.92 20.82
N ASP A 233 17.22 23.07 20.07
CA ASP A 233 15.92 23.45 20.62
C ASP A 233 15.40 22.41 21.62
N ARG A 234 15.52 21.12 21.28
CA ARG A 234 15.15 20.02 22.19
C ARG A 234 16.01 20.01 23.46
N THR A 235 17.29 20.37 23.34
CA THR A 235 18.20 20.45 24.50
C THR A 235 17.82 21.61 25.41
N ASN A 236 17.52 22.79 24.86
CA ASN A 236 17.07 23.94 25.63
C ASN A 236 15.74 23.69 26.34
N GLU A 237 14.79 23.04 25.65
CA GLU A 237 13.51 22.68 26.27
C GLU A 237 13.71 21.66 27.41
N SER A 238 14.59 20.68 27.23
CA SER A 238 14.94 19.72 28.29
C SER A 238 15.59 20.38 29.51
N ILE A 239 16.50 21.33 29.30
CA ILE A 239 17.12 22.11 30.38
C ILE A 239 16.06 22.94 31.11
N ARG A 240 15.16 23.60 30.37
CA ARG A 240 14.05 24.38 30.95
C ARG A 240 13.13 23.50 31.79
N GLN A 241 12.75 22.33 31.29
CA GLN A 241 11.92 21.37 32.01
C GLN A 241 12.60 20.86 33.28
N ARG A 242 13.90 20.54 33.24
CA ARG A 242 14.67 20.14 34.42
C ARG A 242 14.71 21.25 35.48
N ASN A 243 14.91 22.49 35.06
CA ASN A 243 14.91 23.62 35.99
C ASN A 243 13.53 23.82 36.63
N LEU A 244 12.45 23.73 35.85
CA LEU A 244 11.09 23.80 36.37
C LEU A 244 10.77 22.65 37.34
N GLN A 245 11.20 21.43 37.02
CA GLN A 245 11.05 20.28 37.91
C GLN A 245 11.85 20.44 39.20
N SER A 246 13.07 20.96 39.12
CA SER A 246 13.90 21.27 40.29
C SER A 246 13.26 22.34 41.18
N LEU A 247 12.74 23.42 40.58
CA LEU A 247 12.00 24.46 41.30
C LEU A 247 10.74 23.90 41.97
N LYS A 248 9.98 23.05 41.26
CA LYS A 248 8.80 22.39 41.82
C LYS A 248 9.17 21.47 42.98
N ALA A 249 10.19 20.64 42.82
CA ALA A 249 10.66 19.74 43.88
C ALA A 249 11.14 20.51 45.12
N ASN A 250 11.87 21.62 44.93
CA ASN A 250 12.29 22.49 46.03
C ASN A 250 11.10 23.14 46.72
N ARG A 251 10.09 23.60 45.97
CA ARG A 251 8.85 24.14 46.52
C ARG A 251 8.08 23.07 47.31
N ASP A 252 7.92 21.88 46.76
CA ASP A 252 7.20 20.78 47.40
C ASP A 252 7.92 20.34 48.69
N LEU A 253 9.26 20.36 48.70
CA LEU A 253 10.09 20.09 49.87
C LEU A 253 10.01 21.22 50.91
N GLN A 254 9.98 22.48 50.49
CA GLN A 254 9.75 23.60 51.43
C GLN A 254 8.35 23.53 52.05
N GLN A 255 7.35 23.17 51.25
CA GLN A 255 5.99 22.96 51.74
C GLN A 255 5.91 21.77 52.69
N SER A 256 6.66 20.69 52.48
CA SER A 256 6.64 19.56 53.41
C SER A 256 7.23 19.91 54.78
N TYR A 257 8.24 20.80 54.86
CA TYR A 257 8.75 21.31 56.13
C TYR A 257 7.71 22.15 56.90
N ASP A 258 6.95 23.00 56.19
CA ASP A 258 5.84 23.76 56.77
C ASP A 258 4.54 22.95 56.79
N ASN A 259 4.63 21.62 56.64
CA ASN A 259 3.50 20.71 56.71
C ASN A 259 2.31 21.07 55.77
N TYR A 260 2.62 21.67 54.63
CA TYR A 260 1.69 22.23 53.64
C TYR A 260 0.77 23.33 54.21
N GLY A 261 1.22 24.06 55.23
CA GLY A 261 0.46 25.10 55.93
C GLY A 261 -0.52 24.56 56.97
N TYR A 262 -0.56 23.24 57.19
CA TYR A 262 -1.37 22.60 58.24
C TYR A 262 -0.47 22.35 59.44
N GLY A 263 -0.58 23.20 60.47
CA GLY A 263 0.27 23.16 61.68
C GLY A 263 0.25 21.82 62.45
N ASP A 264 0.86 21.81 63.64
CA ASP A 264 1.14 20.56 64.37
C ASP A 264 0.01 20.03 65.27
N THR A 265 -1.10 20.76 65.36
CA THR A 265 -2.23 20.39 66.25
C THR A 265 -2.92 19.11 65.78
N GLN A 266 -3.57 18.39 66.71
CA GLN A 266 -4.25 17.13 66.40
C GLN A 266 -5.34 17.30 65.33
N LEU A 267 -6.08 18.41 65.36
CA LEU A 267 -7.10 18.74 64.36
C LEU A 267 -6.49 18.94 62.97
N GLN A 268 -5.36 19.66 62.88
CA GLN A 268 -4.65 19.89 61.61
C GLN A 268 -4.04 18.62 61.04
N ARG A 269 -3.58 17.68 61.89
CA ARG A 269 -3.15 16.34 61.44
C ARG A 269 -4.30 15.55 60.84
N LEU A 270 -5.49 15.63 61.45
CA LEU A 270 -6.70 14.99 60.94
C LEU A 270 -7.10 15.60 59.59
N GLU A 271 -7.08 16.92 59.46
CA GLU A 271 -7.34 17.63 58.21
C GLU A 271 -6.34 17.20 57.10
N ARG A 272 -5.05 17.13 57.42
CA ARG A 272 -4.01 16.65 56.50
C ARG A 272 -4.26 15.22 56.02
N PHE A 273 -4.67 14.33 56.93
CA PHE A 273 -5.03 12.95 56.58
C PHE A 273 -6.24 12.91 55.63
N LEU A 274 -7.28 13.71 55.90
CA LEU A 274 -8.47 13.79 55.05
C LEU A 274 -8.14 14.34 53.66
N VAL A 275 -7.31 15.39 53.57
CA VAL A 275 -6.83 15.94 52.30
C VAL A 275 -6.01 14.92 51.50
N SER A 276 -5.10 14.19 52.16
CA SER A 276 -4.32 13.11 51.53
C SER A 276 -5.18 11.93 51.07
N ARG A 277 -6.20 11.58 51.86
CA ARG A 277 -7.20 10.58 51.47
C ARG A 277 -8.02 11.05 50.26
N ARG A 278 -8.48 12.30 50.26
CA ARG A 278 -9.25 12.86 49.13
C ARG A 278 -8.42 12.86 47.85
N SER A 279 -7.17 13.30 47.91
CA SER A 279 -6.30 13.32 46.73
C SER A 279 -5.97 11.91 46.21
N SER A 280 -5.85 10.90 47.08
CA SER A 280 -5.66 9.51 46.64
C SER A 280 -6.92 8.90 46.02
N LEU A 281 -8.12 9.27 46.50
CA LEU A 281 -9.39 8.80 45.94
C LEU A 281 -9.74 9.46 44.60
N VAL A 282 -9.49 10.76 44.45
CA VAL A 282 -9.72 11.51 43.20
C VAL A 282 -8.81 11.01 42.07
N ASN A 283 -7.58 10.59 42.40
CA ASN A 283 -6.64 10.04 41.44
C ASN A 283 -6.80 8.52 41.18
N GLY A 284 -7.78 7.86 41.80
CA GLY A 284 -8.05 6.43 41.64
C GLY A 284 -8.94 6.10 40.43
N ASP A 285 -9.04 4.82 40.08
CA ASP A 285 -9.76 4.33 38.89
C ASP A 285 -11.28 4.58 38.90
N LYS A 286 -11.86 4.98 40.04
CA LYS A 286 -13.29 5.24 40.17
C LYS A 286 -13.54 6.74 40.12
N PRO A 287 -14.44 7.24 39.25
CA PRO A 287 -14.83 8.64 39.28
C PRO A 287 -15.62 8.90 40.57
N VAL A 288 -14.97 9.55 41.54
CA VAL A 288 -15.60 9.99 42.79
C VAL A 288 -15.84 11.49 42.71
N ASN A 289 -17.03 11.93 43.14
CA ASN A 289 -17.38 13.35 43.17
C ASN A 289 -16.58 14.05 44.29
N GLU A 290 -15.70 14.99 43.92
CA GLU A 290 -14.84 15.72 44.85
C GLU A 290 -15.64 16.50 45.90
N ASP A 291 -16.78 17.09 45.51
CA ASP A 291 -17.61 17.91 46.40
C ASP A 291 -18.29 17.07 47.49
N GLU A 292 -18.67 15.84 47.16
CA GLU A 292 -19.24 14.90 48.13
C GLU A 292 -18.19 14.47 49.17
N LEU A 293 -16.95 14.22 48.73
CA LEU A 293 -15.82 13.93 49.62
C LEU A 293 -15.51 15.10 50.55
N ARG A 294 -15.52 16.35 50.05
CA ARG A 294 -15.30 17.54 50.88
C ARG A 294 -16.37 17.71 51.95
N THR A 295 -17.63 17.42 51.61
CA THR A 295 -18.75 17.50 52.55
C THR A 295 -18.59 16.43 53.63
N ASN A 296 -18.23 15.21 53.26
CA ASN A 296 -17.94 14.11 54.19
C ASN A 296 -16.76 14.44 55.12
N ASP A 297 -15.66 14.98 54.58
CA ASP A 297 -14.51 15.44 55.35
C ASP A 297 -14.93 16.49 56.40
N HIS A 298 -15.75 17.47 56.00
CA HIS A 298 -16.25 18.50 56.90
C HIS A 298 -17.14 17.94 58.02
N ASP A 299 -18.01 16.98 57.70
CA ASP A 299 -18.84 16.28 58.69
C ASP A 299 -18.00 15.50 59.71
N ILE A 300 -16.91 14.88 59.28
CA ILE A 300 -15.98 14.19 60.19
C ILE A 300 -15.30 15.20 61.12
N LEU A 301 -14.83 16.32 60.57
CA LEU A 301 -14.17 17.38 61.36
C LEU A 301 -15.13 18.01 62.38
N THR A 302 -16.37 18.29 62.00
CA THR A 302 -17.39 18.85 62.90
C THR A 302 -17.77 17.86 64.01
N LYS A 303 -17.98 16.59 63.69
CA LYS A 303 -18.23 15.53 64.70
C LYS A 303 -17.05 15.37 65.66
N TYR A 304 -15.83 15.41 65.15
CA TYR A 304 -14.64 15.37 65.99
C TYR A 304 -14.58 16.57 66.94
N ALA A 305 -14.79 17.79 66.44
CA ALA A 305 -14.84 19.00 67.26
C ALA A 305 -15.93 18.93 68.34
N GLN A 306 -17.14 18.50 67.99
CA GLN A 306 -18.24 18.32 68.95
C GLN A 306 -17.90 17.29 70.03
N THR A 307 -17.19 16.22 69.68
CA THR A 307 -16.77 15.19 70.64
C THR A 307 -15.73 15.72 71.62
N GLN A 308 -14.79 16.56 71.16
CA GLN A 308 -13.82 17.21 72.03
C GLN A 308 -14.47 18.18 73.01
N VAL A 309 -15.44 18.98 72.55
CA VAL A 309 -16.20 19.90 73.41
C VAL A 309 -16.96 19.12 74.49
N LYS A 310 -17.70 18.07 74.13
CA LYS A 310 -18.41 17.23 75.11
C LYS A 310 -17.48 16.56 76.11
N LYS A 311 -16.28 16.16 75.68
CA LYS A 311 -15.28 15.58 76.57
C LYS A 311 -14.84 16.61 77.62
N TRP A 312 -14.61 17.85 77.20
CA TRP A 312 -14.29 18.95 78.12
C TRP A 312 -15.44 19.25 79.08
N ASP A 313 -16.68 19.29 78.60
CA ASP A 313 -17.86 19.52 79.44
C ASP A 313 -18.01 18.42 80.51
N ASN A 314 -17.86 17.15 80.11
CA ASN A 314 -17.91 16.01 81.04
C ASN A 314 -16.74 16.01 82.05
N GLU A 315 -15.55 16.43 81.63
CA GLU A 315 -14.39 16.58 82.53
C GLU A 315 -14.65 17.67 83.57
N LEU A 316 -15.25 18.80 83.18
CA LEU A 316 -15.67 19.88 84.08
C LEU A 316 -16.78 19.45 85.06
N GLU A 317 -17.77 18.68 84.59
CA GLU A 317 -18.80 18.13 85.49
C GLU A 317 -18.22 17.11 86.47
N SER A 318 -17.26 16.28 86.02
CA SER A 318 -16.61 15.29 86.88
C SER A 318 -15.67 15.90 87.92
N SER A 319 -15.04 17.04 87.63
CA SER A 319 -14.24 17.80 88.59
C SER A 319 -15.11 18.59 89.56
N HIS A 320 -16.34 18.95 89.18
CA HIS A 320 -17.31 19.56 90.09
C HIS A 320 -17.95 18.54 91.07
N ILE A 321 -18.09 17.27 90.65
CA ILE A 321 -18.67 16.19 91.48
C ILE A 321 -17.63 15.57 92.43
N ARG A 322 -16.35 15.53 92.06
CA ARG A 322 -15.27 15.28 93.03
C ARG A 322 -14.98 16.57 93.76
N GLY A 323 -15.71 16.81 94.86
CA GLY A 323 -15.34 17.80 95.86
C GLY A 323 -14.02 17.44 96.52
N GLU A 324 -12.92 17.58 95.79
CA GLU A 324 -11.60 17.77 96.36
C GLU A 324 -11.39 19.28 96.44
N ASP A 325 -11.50 19.79 97.67
CA ASP A 325 -11.06 21.13 98.01
C ASP A 325 -9.64 21.36 97.45
N PRO A 326 -9.34 22.53 96.88
CA PRO A 326 -8.02 22.81 96.36
C PRO A 326 -7.02 22.82 97.52
N VAL A 327 -6.16 21.80 97.57
CA VAL A 327 -4.93 21.85 98.36
C VAL A 327 -4.01 22.86 97.67
N ASP A 328 -3.96 24.06 98.25
CA ASP A 328 -2.93 25.06 98.00
C ASP A 328 -1.55 24.39 98.06
N THR A 329 -0.94 24.17 96.89
CA THR A 329 0.50 23.97 96.78
C THR A 329 1.05 25.02 95.83
N ALA A 330 1.55 26.09 96.44
CA ALA A 330 2.33 27.12 95.78
C ALA A 330 3.57 26.50 95.10
N PRO A 331 3.97 26.98 93.90
CA PRO A 331 5.21 26.56 93.28
C PRO A 331 6.39 27.22 93.98
N THR A 332 7.23 26.42 94.63
CA THR A 332 8.62 26.78 94.92
C THR A 332 9.50 26.37 93.73
N ASN A 333 10.06 27.41 93.09
CA ASN A 333 11.21 27.47 92.16
C ASN A 333 11.19 26.64 90.87
#